data_AF-A0A6J7CQU8-F1
#
_entry.id   AF-A0A6J7CQU8-F1
#
_cell.length_a   1.000
_cell.length_b   1.000
_cell.length_c   1.000
_cell.angle_alpha   90.00
_cell.angle_beta   90.00
_cell.angle_gamma   90.00
#
_symmetry.space_group_name_H-M   'P 1'
#
loop_
_entity.id
_entity.type
_entity.pdbx_description
1 polymer ?
#
loop_
_entity_poly.entity_id
_entity_poly.type
_entity_poly.pdbx_seq_one_letter_code
_entity_poly.pdbx_strand_id
1 'polypeptide(L)'
;MNHRFKVLVVGLALVTAGVAGCSSTTAGSSEAMQDEATAATSAASAGAASSAAISSAAPVASAAVAPATPSPSPTEPEMLGGTSNSPNQYGCEAGLEYACGDPGPGGGIVFFGTSTSFPCGANLASMCNFLEAAPNGWNGKEVKCPDGCDGSHYNGSQGTTSDFGAAGAGAGTGSAYCSGMGENNPIAGADNMAYGAGYQNTTAMVQNCVTNNAGNAARAYTGGGMTDWSLPSFGELAALQAAPNVQTIGGIAGAYYWSSTQSNGDVTGLNNTSANKLQFKTSTWSPGGKGSSQGVRPVRAF
;
A
#
# COMPACT_ATOMS: atom_id res chain seq x y z
N MET A 1 -41.09 61.57 -14.77
CA MET A 1 -40.05 61.57 -13.73
C MET A 1 -39.01 60.54 -14.14
N ASN A 2 -37.87 61.00 -14.67
CA ASN A 2 -36.84 60.15 -15.26
C ASN A 2 -35.83 59.72 -14.19
N HIS A 3 -35.83 58.45 -13.81
CA HIS A 3 -34.83 57.90 -12.90
C HIS A 3 -33.55 57.54 -13.65
N ARG A 4 -32.48 58.30 -13.40
CA ARG A 4 -31.12 57.98 -13.82
C ARG A 4 -30.50 56.96 -12.85
N PHE A 5 -30.25 55.74 -13.33
CA PHE A 5 -29.42 54.76 -12.64
C PHE A 5 -27.94 55.18 -12.75
N LYS A 6 -27.26 55.34 -11.62
CA LYS A 6 -25.80 55.52 -11.54
C LYS A 6 -25.17 54.13 -11.33
N VAL A 7 -24.33 53.71 -12.27
CA VAL A 7 -23.50 52.51 -12.16
C VAL A 7 -22.32 52.82 -11.23
N LEU A 8 -22.17 52.03 -10.17
CA LEU A 8 -21.05 52.08 -9.24
C LEU A 8 -19.98 51.08 -9.71
N VAL A 9 -18.82 51.56 -10.15
CA VAL A 9 -17.65 50.72 -10.47
C VAL A 9 -16.83 50.58 -9.20
N VAL A 10 -16.78 49.36 -8.65
CA VAL A 10 -15.88 49.01 -7.55
C VAL A 10 -14.60 48.44 -8.15
N GLY A 11 -13.50 49.19 -8.06
CA GLY A 11 -12.18 48.75 -8.49
C GLY A 11 -11.57 47.79 -7.47
N LEU A 12 -11.25 46.57 -7.90
CA LEU A 12 -10.49 45.60 -7.12
C LEU A 12 -9.00 45.80 -7.39
N ALA A 13 -8.24 46.16 -6.35
CA ALA A 13 -6.80 46.35 -6.41
C ALA A 13 -6.07 44.99 -6.41
N LEU A 14 -5.24 44.76 -7.43
CA LEU A 14 -4.27 43.65 -7.47
C LEU A 14 -3.09 43.98 -6.55
N VAL A 15 -2.77 43.08 -5.62
CA VAL A 15 -1.51 43.09 -4.86
C VAL A 15 -0.56 42.08 -5.50
N THR A 16 0.54 42.56 -6.04
CA THR A 16 1.66 41.76 -6.55
C THR A 16 2.62 41.43 -5.39
N ALA A 17 2.84 40.14 -5.12
CA ALA A 17 3.91 39.69 -4.23
C ALA A 17 5.19 39.50 -5.05
N GLY A 18 6.23 40.26 -4.68
CA GLY A 18 7.54 40.24 -5.32
C GLY A 18 8.38 39.02 -4.96
N VAL A 19 9.10 38.53 -5.96
CA VAL A 19 10.12 37.48 -5.87
C VAL A 19 11.45 38.12 -5.48
N ALA A 20 12.08 37.65 -4.41
CA ALA A 20 13.51 37.81 -4.14
C ALA A 20 14.09 36.38 -4.04
N GLY A 21 15.11 35.96 -4.79
CA GLY A 21 16.18 36.71 -5.42
C GLY A 21 17.41 36.71 -4.53
N CYS A 22 18.14 35.60 -4.47
CA CYS A 22 19.53 35.57 -4.02
C CYS A 22 20.34 34.76 -5.02
N SER A 23 21.03 35.49 -5.90
CA SER A 23 22.08 34.98 -6.78
C SER A 23 23.45 35.08 -6.12
N SER A 24 24.30 34.19 -6.60
CA SER A 24 25.69 33.89 -6.29
C SER A 24 26.70 35.02 -6.51
N THR A 25 27.90 34.82 -5.96
CA THR A 25 29.26 35.13 -6.50
C THR A 25 30.26 34.75 -5.38
N THR A 26 31.48 34.21 -5.55
CA THR A 26 32.33 33.89 -6.71
C THR A 26 33.52 33.00 -6.26
N ALA A 27 33.90 32.09 -7.17
CA ALA A 27 35.20 31.49 -7.50
C ALA A 27 36.31 31.16 -6.47
N GLY A 28 36.90 29.98 -6.69
CA GLY A 28 38.25 29.60 -6.29
C GLY A 28 38.61 28.23 -6.89
N SER A 29 39.16 28.24 -8.09
CA SER A 29 39.62 27.07 -8.86
C SER A 29 41.09 26.75 -8.58
N SER A 30 41.45 25.46 -8.43
CA SER A 30 42.72 24.91 -8.93
C SER A 30 42.80 23.39 -8.74
N GLU A 31 42.99 22.72 -9.89
CA GLU A 31 43.91 21.62 -10.15
C GLU A 31 43.54 20.16 -9.83
N ALA A 32 43.76 19.34 -10.85
CA ALA A 32 43.68 17.89 -10.90
C ALA A 32 45.09 17.28 -10.83
N MET A 33 45.23 16.15 -10.14
CA MET A 33 46.20 15.06 -10.37
C MET A 33 45.58 13.80 -9.74
N GLN A 34 45.20 12.75 -10.48
CA GLN A 34 46.01 11.66 -11.05
C GLN A 34 46.95 10.94 -10.05
N ASP A 35 46.64 9.64 -9.92
CA ASP A 35 47.51 8.47 -9.70
C ASP A 35 48.25 8.26 -8.35
N GLU A 36 47.90 7.21 -7.63
CA GLU A 36 48.72 5.99 -7.57
C GLU A 36 48.04 4.89 -6.73
N ALA A 37 48.08 3.66 -7.25
CA ALA A 37 47.98 2.43 -6.48
C ALA A 37 49.26 2.21 -5.67
N THR A 38 49.21 1.52 -4.51
CA THR A 38 50.08 0.38 -4.14
C THR A 38 49.72 -0.22 -2.77
N ALA A 39 49.51 -1.54 -2.82
CA ALA A 39 49.70 -2.65 -1.86
C ALA A 39 49.84 -2.44 -0.33
N ALA A 40 49.00 -3.22 0.37
CA ALA A 40 49.30 -4.23 1.40
C ALA A 40 50.31 -3.93 2.53
N THR A 41 49.86 -4.06 3.79
CA THR A 41 50.38 -5.10 4.70
C THR A 41 49.50 -5.33 5.94
N SER A 42 49.58 -6.58 6.36
CA SER A 42 48.98 -7.33 7.46
C SER A 42 49.23 -6.83 8.88
N ALA A 43 48.25 -7.06 9.77
CA ALA A 43 48.52 -7.47 11.15
C ALA A 43 47.35 -8.31 11.70
N ALA A 44 47.56 -9.62 11.71
CA ALA A 44 46.85 -10.54 12.60
C ALA A 44 47.48 -10.44 14.00
N SER A 45 46.68 -10.54 15.05
CA SER A 45 47.15 -11.10 16.32
C SER A 45 46.05 -11.96 16.95
N ALA A 46 46.46 -13.19 17.26
CA ALA A 46 45.70 -14.25 17.86
C ALA A 46 45.96 -14.30 19.37
N GLY A 47 45.09 -15.05 20.08
CA GLY A 47 45.32 -15.56 21.43
C GLY A 47 44.33 -15.02 22.45
N ALA A 48 43.69 -15.82 23.31
CA ALA A 48 43.82 -17.24 23.55
C ALA A 48 42.57 -17.75 24.30
N ALA A 49 42.31 -19.03 24.13
CA ALA A 49 41.29 -19.81 24.82
C ALA A 49 41.57 -19.95 26.32
N SER A 50 40.52 -20.19 27.10
CA SER A 50 40.62 -21.03 28.29
C SER A 50 39.40 -21.93 28.41
N SER A 51 39.67 -23.23 28.32
CA SER A 51 38.75 -24.35 28.49
C SER A 51 38.77 -24.82 29.94
N ALA A 52 37.60 -25.12 30.49
CA ALA A 52 37.47 -26.07 31.60
C ALA A 52 36.14 -26.81 31.46
N ALA A 53 36.23 -28.07 31.05
CA ALA A 53 35.15 -29.04 31.10
C ALA A 53 35.18 -29.77 32.44
N ILE A 54 34.01 -30.04 33.02
CA ILE A 54 33.83 -31.16 33.94
C ILE A 54 32.48 -31.83 33.66
N SER A 55 32.56 -33.15 33.51
CA SER A 55 31.53 -34.10 33.13
C SER A 55 30.65 -34.50 34.32
N SER A 56 29.35 -34.72 34.08
CA SER A 56 28.57 -35.73 34.80
C SER A 56 27.32 -36.10 34.00
N ALA A 57 27.19 -37.39 33.70
CA ALA A 57 26.17 -37.98 32.86
C ALA A 57 25.07 -38.71 33.66
N ALA A 58 23.91 -38.81 33.00
CA ALA A 58 22.80 -39.79 33.14
C ALA A 58 21.70 -39.56 34.21
N PRO A 59 20.46 -40.06 34.02
CA PRO A 59 19.93 -40.85 32.90
C PRO A 59 18.70 -40.25 32.17
N VAL A 60 18.46 -40.80 30.98
CA VAL A 60 17.28 -40.62 30.12
C VAL A 60 16.02 -41.20 30.76
N ALA A 61 15.00 -40.36 30.97
CA ALA A 61 13.62 -40.79 31.18
C ALA A 61 12.85 -40.62 29.87
N SER A 62 12.48 -41.76 29.29
CA SER A 62 11.63 -41.89 28.10
C SER A 62 10.23 -41.37 28.42
N ALA A 63 9.90 -40.17 27.95
CA ALA A 63 8.51 -39.72 27.89
C ALA A 63 7.90 -40.30 26.61
N ALA A 64 6.94 -41.20 26.79
CA ALA A 64 6.18 -41.80 25.71
C ALA A 64 5.60 -40.74 24.78
N VAL A 65 5.87 -40.89 23.49
CA VAL A 65 5.29 -40.08 22.41
C VAL A 65 3.80 -40.38 22.36
N ALA A 66 2.98 -39.40 22.76
CA ALA A 66 1.55 -39.46 22.52
C ALA A 66 1.28 -39.47 21.00
N PRO A 67 0.36 -40.31 20.49
CA PRO A 67 0.05 -40.33 19.07
C PRO A 67 -0.46 -38.96 18.62
N ALA A 68 0.16 -38.44 17.56
CA ALA A 68 -0.28 -37.23 16.90
C ALA A 68 -1.75 -37.38 16.47
N THR A 69 -2.62 -36.54 17.04
CA THR A 69 -3.98 -36.37 16.51
C THR A 69 -3.87 -35.73 15.12
N PRO A 70 -4.63 -36.18 14.12
CA PRO A 70 -4.63 -35.53 12.81
C PRO A 70 -5.04 -34.07 12.98
N SER A 71 -4.14 -33.17 12.59
CA SER A 71 -4.40 -31.74 12.47
C SER A 71 -5.60 -31.53 11.54
N PRO A 72 -6.60 -30.71 11.90
CA PRO A 72 -7.65 -30.38 10.96
C PRO A 72 -7.02 -29.67 9.74
N SER A 73 -7.36 -30.16 8.55
CA SER A 73 -7.08 -29.52 7.26
C SER A 73 -7.56 -28.06 7.32
N PRO A 74 -6.83 -27.08 6.74
CA PRO A 74 -7.33 -25.71 6.68
C PRO A 74 -8.63 -25.71 5.89
N THR A 75 -9.73 -25.54 6.61
CA THR A 75 -11.02 -25.26 6.02
C THR A 75 -10.91 -23.87 5.40
N GLU A 76 -11.39 -23.77 4.16
CA GLU A 76 -11.74 -22.54 3.44
C GLU A 76 -12.01 -21.37 4.40
N PRO A 77 -11.36 -20.19 4.23
CA PRO A 77 -11.69 -19.05 5.06
C PRO A 77 -13.17 -18.71 4.82
N GLU A 78 -13.95 -18.73 5.90
CA GLU A 78 -15.34 -18.32 5.90
C GLU A 78 -15.43 -16.88 5.37
N MET A 79 -15.72 -16.76 4.07
CA MET A 79 -16.22 -15.55 3.47
C MET A 79 -17.55 -15.25 4.14
N LEU A 80 -17.58 -14.25 5.03
CA LEU A 80 -18.76 -13.49 5.44
C LEU A 80 -20.06 -14.33 5.49
N GLY A 81 -20.15 -15.21 6.48
CA GLY A 81 -21.41 -15.80 6.93
C GLY A 81 -22.26 -14.79 7.70
N GLY A 82 -22.63 -13.67 7.06
CA GLY A 82 -23.57 -12.69 7.59
C GLY A 82 -24.83 -12.70 6.76
N THR A 83 -25.84 -13.48 7.16
CA THR A 83 -27.18 -13.36 6.59
C THR A 83 -27.75 -11.97 6.93
N SER A 84 -27.73 -11.04 5.98
CA SER A 84 -28.61 -9.88 6.04
C SER A 84 -28.85 -9.31 4.64
N ASN A 85 -30.12 -9.40 4.23
CA ASN A 85 -30.68 -8.73 3.06
C ASN A 85 -30.74 -7.22 3.29
N SER A 86 -29.62 -6.51 3.10
CA SER A 86 -29.60 -5.06 2.99
C SER A 86 -28.48 -4.62 2.04
N PRO A 87 -28.72 -3.66 1.11
CA PRO A 87 -27.74 -3.27 0.09
C PRO A 87 -26.50 -2.51 0.61
N ASN A 88 -26.30 -2.38 1.94
CA ASN A 88 -25.20 -1.61 2.56
C ASN A 88 -24.01 -2.46 3.10
N GLN A 89 -23.87 -3.72 2.68
CA GLN A 89 -22.86 -4.65 3.23
C GLN A 89 -21.38 -4.30 2.94
N TYR A 90 -21.10 -3.27 2.14
CA TYR A 90 -19.72 -2.83 1.81
C TYR A 90 -19.29 -1.58 2.58
N GLY A 91 -19.98 -1.27 3.68
CA GLY A 91 -19.65 -0.16 4.58
C GLY A 91 -19.75 1.20 3.89
N CYS A 92 -20.90 1.54 3.31
CA CYS A 92 -21.21 2.92 2.93
C CYS A 92 -22.49 3.34 3.64
N GLU A 93 -22.44 3.38 4.97
CA GLU A 93 -23.59 3.74 5.79
C GLU A 93 -23.96 5.22 5.59
N ALA A 94 -25.26 5.51 5.47
CA ALA A 94 -25.75 6.86 5.30
C ALA A 94 -25.74 7.63 6.63
N GLY A 95 -25.55 8.95 6.57
CA GLY A 95 -25.59 9.83 7.76
C GLY A 95 -24.30 9.84 8.60
N LEU A 96 -23.21 9.30 8.06
CA LEU A 96 -21.87 9.46 8.64
C LEU A 96 -21.27 10.84 8.31
N GLU A 97 -20.17 11.19 8.99
CA GLU A 97 -19.44 12.44 8.76
C GLU A 97 -18.94 12.58 7.32
N TYR A 98 -18.45 11.48 6.74
CA TYR A 98 -18.00 11.42 5.35
C TYR A 98 -18.83 10.42 4.57
N ALA A 99 -19.37 10.85 3.42
CA ALA A 99 -20.08 9.96 2.51
C ALA A 99 -19.12 9.29 1.52
N CYS A 100 -19.42 8.04 1.15
CA CYS A 100 -18.70 7.38 0.06
C CYS A 100 -18.83 8.18 -1.25
N GLY A 101 -17.70 8.46 -1.89
CA GLY A 101 -17.60 9.29 -3.09
C GLY A 101 -17.09 10.69 -2.82
N ASP A 102 -17.16 11.17 -1.58
CA ASP A 102 -16.67 12.50 -1.21
C ASP A 102 -15.16 12.51 -0.94
N PRO A 103 -14.52 13.68 -1.04
CA PRO A 103 -13.13 13.85 -0.62
C PRO A 103 -12.97 13.59 0.89
N GLY A 104 -12.02 12.72 1.25
CA GLY A 104 -11.59 12.51 2.62
C GLY A 104 -10.53 13.52 3.07
N PRO A 105 -10.12 13.48 4.35
CA PRO A 105 -9.14 14.41 4.92
C PRO A 105 -7.74 14.28 4.32
N GLY A 106 -7.37 13.13 3.73
CA GLY A 106 -6.15 12.96 2.97
C GLY A 106 -6.25 13.45 1.52
N GLY A 107 -7.40 13.97 1.09
CA GLY A 107 -7.66 14.32 -0.30
C GLY A 107 -7.86 13.10 -1.21
N GLY A 108 -8.03 11.91 -0.62
CA GLY A 108 -8.52 10.74 -1.32
C GLY A 108 -10.03 10.78 -1.50
N ILE A 109 -10.59 9.75 -2.12
CA ILE A 109 -12.04 9.54 -2.23
C ILE A 109 -12.44 8.47 -1.23
N VAL A 110 -13.39 8.80 -0.37
CA VAL A 110 -13.94 7.86 0.62
C VAL A 110 -14.67 6.74 -0.10
N PHE A 111 -14.34 5.50 0.21
CA PHE A 111 -14.96 4.31 -0.38
C PHE A 111 -15.57 3.36 0.65
N PHE A 112 -15.29 3.62 1.93
CA PHE A 112 -15.83 2.88 3.06
C PHE A 112 -16.03 3.83 4.25
N GLY A 113 -17.10 3.61 5.00
CA GLY A 113 -17.61 4.35 6.12
C GLY A 113 -18.63 3.48 6.88
N THR A 114 -18.38 3.27 8.17
CA THR A 114 -19.29 2.54 9.07
C THR A 114 -19.48 3.29 10.39
N SER A 115 -20.64 3.12 11.03
CA SER A 115 -20.89 3.60 12.38
C SER A 115 -20.14 2.79 13.45
N THR A 116 -19.73 1.56 13.14
CA THR A 116 -18.98 0.70 14.07
C THR A 116 -17.49 0.81 13.80
N SER A 117 -16.76 1.43 14.73
CA SER A 117 -15.32 1.65 14.56
C SER A 117 -14.51 0.35 14.49
N PHE A 118 -13.44 0.35 13.70
CA PHE A 118 -12.49 -0.75 13.56
C PHE A 118 -11.06 -0.33 13.96
N PRO A 119 -10.21 -1.27 14.44
CA PRO A 119 -8.82 -0.97 14.76
C PRO A 119 -7.99 -0.58 13.53
N CYS A 120 -7.13 0.42 13.66
CA CYS A 120 -6.32 0.94 12.55
C CYS A 120 -4.96 1.48 13.00
N GLY A 121 -4.10 1.81 12.01
CA GLY A 121 -2.78 2.40 12.21
C GLY A 121 -1.67 1.37 12.45
N ALA A 122 -0.48 1.86 12.80
CA ALA A 122 0.76 1.05 12.90
C ALA A 122 0.61 -0.23 13.72
N ASN A 123 -0.09 -0.08 14.85
CA ASN A 123 -0.17 -1.10 15.89
C ASN A 123 -1.62 -1.50 16.17
N LEU A 124 -2.57 -1.11 15.30
CA LEU A 124 -4.01 -1.32 15.49
C LEU A 124 -4.54 -0.78 16.83
N ALA A 125 -3.95 0.30 17.33
CA ALA A 125 -4.28 0.89 18.62
C ALA A 125 -5.27 2.06 18.51
N SER A 126 -5.44 2.61 17.30
CA SER A 126 -6.44 3.64 17.02
C SER A 126 -7.74 3.00 16.54
N MET A 127 -8.85 3.72 16.67
CA MET A 127 -10.15 3.32 16.14
C MET A 127 -10.50 4.25 14.99
N CYS A 128 -10.82 3.68 13.84
CA CYS A 128 -11.20 4.38 12.61
C CYS A 128 -12.61 3.99 12.20
N ASN A 129 -13.24 4.81 11.36
CA ASN A 129 -14.57 4.55 10.83
C ASN A 129 -14.60 4.57 9.30
N PHE A 130 -13.56 5.12 8.66
CA PHE A 130 -13.54 5.40 7.24
C PHE A 130 -12.29 4.86 6.55
N LEU A 131 -12.42 4.58 5.26
CA LEU A 131 -11.30 4.35 4.35
C LEU A 131 -11.43 5.27 3.14
N GLU A 132 -10.32 5.92 2.78
CA GLU A 132 -10.18 6.67 1.53
C GLU A 132 -9.10 6.04 0.64
N ALA A 133 -9.32 6.12 -0.67
CA ALA A 133 -8.34 5.70 -1.68
C ALA A 133 -7.75 6.93 -2.35
N ALA A 134 -6.46 6.89 -2.68
CA ALA A 134 -5.83 7.94 -3.47
C ALA A 134 -6.61 8.13 -4.79
N PRO A 135 -6.78 9.36 -5.31
CA PRO A 135 -7.54 9.61 -6.53
C PRO A 135 -6.76 9.17 -7.79
N ASN A 136 -7.42 9.19 -8.94
CA ASN A 136 -6.75 9.04 -10.23
C ASN A 136 -5.56 10.02 -10.35
N GLY A 137 -4.42 9.51 -10.83
CA GLY A 137 -3.21 10.32 -11.02
C GLY A 137 -2.34 10.45 -9.77
N TRP A 138 -2.61 9.70 -8.71
CA TRP A 138 -1.85 9.72 -7.45
C TRP A 138 -0.33 9.53 -7.63
N ASN A 139 0.10 8.81 -8.68
CA ASN A 139 1.50 8.59 -9.02
C ASN A 139 2.08 9.63 -10.00
N GLY A 140 1.42 10.78 -10.16
CA GLY A 140 1.80 11.85 -11.09
C GLY A 140 1.38 11.63 -12.54
N LYS A 141 0.62 10.56 -12.83
CA LYS A 141 0.09 10.28 -14.18
C LYS A 141 -1.42 10.29 -14.18
N GLU A 142 -2.01 11.47 -14.39
CA GLU A 142 -3.45 11.57 -14.59
C GLU A 142 -3.85 10.80 -15.85
N VAL A 143 -4.80 9.89 -15.68
CA VAL A 143 -5.35 9.10 -16.77
C VAL A 143 -6.52 9.87 -17.34
N LYS A 144 -6.37 10.37 -18.56
CA LYS A 144 -7.51 10.83 -19.35
C LYS A 144 -8.11 9.63 -20.08
N CYS A 145 -9.23 9.12 -19.57
CA CYS A 145 -10.08 8.23 -20.35
C CYS A 145 -10.65 9.04 -21.54
N PRO A 146 -10.47 8.61 -22.80
CA PRO A 146 -10.85 9.38 -24.00
C PRO A 146 -12.33 9.81 -24.03
N ASP A 147 -13.21 9.06 -23.37
CA ASP A 147 -14.66 9.30 -23.33
C ASP A 147 -15.15 9.74 -21.93
N GLY A 148 -14.24 10.20 -21.06
CA GLY A 148 -14.48 10.37 -19.63
C GLY A 148 -14.31 9.05 -18.87
N CYS A 149 -14.15 9.11 -17.54
CA CYS A 149 -14.28 7.93 -16.68
C CYS A 149 -15.76 7.51 -16.54
N ASP A 150 -16.52 7.66 -17.63
CA ASP A 150 -17.94 7.40 -17.78
C ASP A 150 -18.15 5.89 -17.87
N GLY A 151 -18.69 5.32 -16.78
CA GLY A 151 -19.78 4.35 -16.83
C GLY A 151 -19.47 2.92 -17.33
N SER A 152 -18.42 2.70 -18.10
CA SER A 152 -17.96 1.33 -18.41
C SER A 152 -16.97 0.89 -17.34
N HIS A 153 -17.41 -0.07 -16.52
CA HIS A 153 -16.86 -0.44 -15.22
C HIS A 153 -15.33 -0.64 -15.10
N TYR A 154 -14.58 -0.74 -16.19
CA TYR A 154 -13.13 -0.97 -16.19
C TYR A 154 -12.53 -0.55 -17.54
N ASN A 155 -12.35 0.74 -17.80
CA ASN A 155 -11.79 1.21 -19.08
C ASN A 155 -10.32 1.68 -18.98
N GLY A 156 -9.56 1.07 -18.07
CA GLY A 156 -8.11 1.12 -18.09
C GLY A 156 -7.55 -0.17 -18.66
N SER A 157 -6.80 -0.11 -19.76
CA SER A 157 -5.88 -1.19 -20.12
C SER A 157 -4.71 -1.18 -19.14
N GLN A 158 -4.07 -2.34 -18.89
CA GLN A 158 -2.81 -2.41 -18.13
C GLN A 158 -1.75 -1.56 -18.86
N GLY A 159 -1.58 -0.31 -18.44
CA GLY A 159 -0.73 0.68 -19.13
C GLY A 159 -1.39 2.03 -19.38
N THR A 160 -2.70 2.16 -19.16
CA THR A 160 -3.40 3.44 -19.18
C THR A 160 -3.86 3.86 -17.79
N THR A 161 -3.40 3.25 -16.70
CA THR A 161 -3.77 3.71 -15.35
C THR A 161 -2.62 4.17 -14.47
N SER A 162 -2.92 5.06 -13.51
CA SER A 162 -1.98 5.53 -12.48
C SER A 162 -1.62 4.44 -11.46
N ASP A 163 -2.28 3.28 -11.51
CA ASP A 163 -2.04 2.20 -10.56
C ASP A 163 -0.91 1.26 -10.98
N PHE A 164 -0.47 1.38 -12.23
CA PHE A 164 0.68 0.67 -12.79
C PHE A 164 1.81 1.70 -12.97
N GLY A 165 3.05 1.33 -12.63
CA GLY A 165 4.17 2.26 -12.48
C GLY A 165 4.45 3.12 -13.73
N ALA A 166 5.19 4.23 -13.52
CA ALA A 166 5.55 5.14 -14.60
C ALA A 166 6.34 4.42 -15.72
N ALA A 167 5.80 4.46 -16.95
CA ALA A 167 6.53 4.14 -18.19
C ALA A 167 8.00 4.62 -18.13
N GLY A 168 8.90 3.65 -18.11
CA GLY A 168 10.32 3.75 -17.76
C GLY A 168 10.86 2.39 -17.32
N ALA A 169 9.99 1.56 -16.73
CA ALA A 169 10.12 0.11 -16.60
C ALA A 169 9.17 -0.63 -17.58
N GLY A 170 9.12 -0.22 -18.85
CA GLY A 170 8.12 -0.72 -19.80
C GLY A 170 6.70 -0.24 -19.48
N ALA A 171 5.82 -0.18 -20.47
CA ALA A 171 4.42 0.16 -20.27
C ALA A 171 3.70 -1.02 -19.58
N GLY A 172 2.90 -0.76 -18.53
CA GLY A 172 1.98 -1.76 -17.94
C GLY A 172 2.56 -2.69 -16.87
N THR A 173 3.76 -2.45 -16.34
CA THR A 173 4.34 -3.25 -15.27
C THR A 173 3.96 -2.65 -13.91
N GLY A 174 2.99 -3.26 -13.24
CA GLY A 174 2.66 -2.94 -11.85
C GLY A 174 3.85 -3.12 -10.90
N SER A 175 3.64 -2.89 -9.60
CA SER A 175 4.70 -3.11 -8.60
C SER A 175 4.79 -4.58 -8.22
N ALA A 176 6.00 -5.09 -7.98
CA ALA A 176 6.17 -6.35 -7.26
C ALA A 176 5.63 -6.19 -5.83
N TYR A 177 5.00 -7.23 -5.27
CA TYR A 177 4.56 -7.20 -3.87
C TYR A 177 5.75 -7.05 -2.94
N CYS A 178 6.80 -7.83 -3.19
CA CYS A 178 8.06 -7.80 -2.47
C CYS A 178 9.15 -8.39 -3.38
N SER A 179 10.34 -7.81 -3.34
CA SER A 179 11.55 -8.40 -3.94
C SER A 179 12.68 -8.48 -2.91
N GLY A 180 13.65 -9.37 -3.16
CA GLY A 180 14.78 -9.60 -2.25
C GLY A 180 14.43 -10.54 -1.08
N MET A 181 14.86 -10.21 0.13
CA MET A 181 14.78 -11.13 1.28
C MET A 181 13.34 -11.57 1.62
N GLY A 182 12.33 -10.71 1.42
CA GLY A 182 10.93 -11.03 1.66
C GLY A 182 10.19 -11.69 0.48
N GLU A 183 10.82 -11.83 -0.68
CA GLU A 183 10.18 -12.44 -1.87
C GLU A 183 9.94 -13.94 -1.68
N ASN A 184 10.89 -14.62 -1.03
CA ASN A 184 10.86 -16.07 -0.81
C ASN A 184 10.55 -16.47 0.64
N ASN A 185 10.29 -15.50 1.52
CA ASN A 185 10.10 -15.72 2.95
C ASN A 185 8.76 -15.14 3.43
N PRO A 186 8.16 -15.71 4.50
CA PRO A 186 7.06 -15.06 5.19
C PRO A 186 7.49 -13.70 5.73
N ILE A 187 6.62 -12.71 5.61
CA ILE A 187 6.78 -11.38 6.20
C ILE A 187 5.94 -11.36 7.47
N ALA A 188 6.58 -11.41 8.63
CA ALA A 188 5.88 -11.41 9.90
C ALA A 188 5.04 -10.13 10.07
N GLY A 189 3.75 -10.27 10.40
CA GLY A 189 2.83 -9.15 10.58
C GLY A 189 2.26 -8.55 9.29
N ALA A 190 2.43 -9.21 8.14
CA ALA A 190 1.81 -8.81 6.88
C ALA A 190 0.67 -9.73 6.44
N ASP A 191 0.02 -10.45 7.35
CA ASP A 191 -1.02 -11.45 7.07
C ASP A 191 -2.41 -11.07 7.57
N ASN A 192 -2.57 -9.89 8.16
CA ASN A 192 -3.85 -9.44 8.66
C ASN A 192 -4.76 -8.98 7.52
N MET A 193 -6.00 -9.47 7.50
CA MET A 193 -6.98 -9.17 6.45
C MET A 193 -8.01 -8.11 6.85
N ALA A 194 -8.04 -7.70 8.12
CA ALA A 194 -9.06 -6.81 8.65
C ALA A 194 -9.04 -5.41 8.02
N TYR A 195 -10.17 -4.70 8.11
CA TYR A 195 -10.19 -3.25 7.88
C TYR A 195 -9.25 -2.54 8.86
N GLY A 196 -8.55 -1.51 8.40
CA GLY A 196 -7.53 -0.78 9.15
C GLY A 196 -6.17 -1.46 9.22
N ALA A 197 -6.05 -2.72 8.76
CA ALA A 197 -4.79 -3.47 8.83
C ALA A 197 -3.78 -3.13 7.74
N GLY A 198 -4.18 -2.42 6.67
CA GLY A 198 -3.31 -2.11 5.54
C GLY A 198 -2.02 -1.41 5.96
N TYR A 199 -2.11 -0.49 6.91
CA TYR A 199 -0.96 0.27 7.40
C TYR A 199 0.03 -0.60 8.20
N GLN A 200 -0.45 -1.47 9.09
CA GLN A 200 0.39 -2.43 9.82
C GLN A 200 1.11 -3.37 8.84
N ASN A 201 0.37 -4.01 7.94
CA ASN A 201 0.93 -4.94 6.96
C ASN A 201 1.97 -4.25 6.06
N THR A 202 1.64 -3.06 5.55
CA THR A 202 2.54 -2.28 4.70
C THR A 202 3.82 -1.91 5.44
N THR A 203 3.73 -1.59 6.74
CA THR A 203 4.91 -1.32 7.57
C THR A 203 5.81 -2.55 7.66
N ALA A 204 5.23 -3.73 7.91
CA ALA A 204 5.98 -4.98 7.91
C ALA A 204 6.63 -5.29 6.55
N MET A 205 5.91 -5.05 5.44
CA MET A 205 6.45 -5.21 4.09
C MET A 205 7.66 -4.30 3.84
N VAL A 206 7.55 -3.01 4.13
CA VAL A 206 8.63 -2.04 3.88
C VAL A 206 9.90 -2.37 4.67
N GLN A 207 9.79 -2.97 5.85
CA GLN A 207 10.94 -3.40 6.66
C GLN A 207 11.64 -4.66 6.12
N ASN A 208 10.92 -5.52 5.38
CA ASN A 208 11.42 -6.85 4.98
C ASN A 208 11.70 -6.97 3.47
N CYS A 209 11.32 -5.96 2.69
CA CYS A 209 11.44 -5.94 1.23
C CYS A 209 12.42 -4.85 0.78
N VAL A 210 13.04 -5.02 -0.38
CA VAL A 210 13.91 -3.98 -0.96
C VAL A 210 13.13 -2.73 -1.39
N THR A 211 13.84 -1.64 -1.64
CA THR A 211 13.29 -0.40 -2.22
C THR A 211 12.68 -0.69 -3.60
N ASN A 212 11.47 -0.16 -3.87
CA ASN A 212 10.64 -0.36 -5.08
C ASN A 212 9.62 -1.52 -5.06
N ASN A 213 9.08 -1.87 -3.89
CA ASN A 213 7.94 -2.77 -3.77
C ASN A 213 6.58 -2.01 -3.69
N ALA A 214 5.48 -2.75 -3.78
CA ALA A 214 4.11 -2.22 -3.76
C ALA A 214 3.79 -1.40 -2.50
N GLY A 215 4.29 -1.85 -1.33
CA GLY A 215 4.15 -1.11 -0.09
C GLY A 215 4.87 0.23 -0.14
N ASN A 216 6.12 0.25 -0.60
CA ASN A 216 6.90 1.47 -0.81
C ASN A 216 6.22 2.45 -1.80
N ALA A 217 5.65 1.93 -2.89
CA ALA A 217 4.89 2.73 -3.85
C ALA A 217 3.67 3.40 -3.19
N ALA A 218 2.92 2.67 -2.37
CA ALA A 218 1.78 3.22 -1.64
C ALA A 218 2.21 4.25 -0.58
N ARG A 219 3.30 3.98 0.18
CA ARG A 219 3.85 4.90 1.20
C ARG A 219 4.41 6.20 0.62
N ALA A 220 4.84 6.18 -0.64
CA ALA A 220 5.37 7.37 -1.31
C ALA A 220 4.28 8.41 -1.64
N TYR A 221 3.01 7.99 -1.68
CA TYR A 221 1.90 8.91 -1.85
C TYR A 221 1.69 9.74 -0.57
N THR A 222 1.64 11.06 -0.72
CA THR A 222 1.54 12.04 0.38
C THR A 222 0.36 13.00 0.18
N GLY A 223 -0.72 12.50 -0.43
CA GLY A 223 -1.96 13.25 -0.61
C GLY A 223 -2.42 13.91 0.69
N GLY A 224 -2.86 15.17 0.60
CA GLY A 224 -3.32 15.94 1.76
C GLY A 224 -2.24 16.24 2.80
N GLY A 225 -0.96 16.00 2.49
CA GLY A 225 0.14 16.10 3.45
C GLY A 225 0.17 14.94 4.45
N MET A 226 -0.62 13.89 4.23
CA MET A 226 -0.74 12.74 5.11
C MET A 226 0.41 11.76 4.87
N THR A 227 0.88 11.13 5.96
CA THR A 227 2.01 10.20 5.94
C THR A 227 1.61 8.79 6.36
N ASP A 228 0.32 8.48 6.39
CA ASP A 228 -0.28 7.21 6.83
C ASP A 228 -0.99 6.45 5.69
N TRP A 229 -0.73 6.84 4.43
CA TRP A 229 -1.10 6.07 3.25
C TRP A 229 -0.46 4.69 3.25
N SER A 230 -1.15 3.67 2.76
CA SER A 230 -0.69 2.27 2.80
C SER A 230 -1.21 1.46 1.63
N LEU A 231 -0.61 0.29 1.39
CA LEU A 231 -1.20 -0.71 0.50
C LEU A 231 -2.34 -1.40 1.27
N PRO A 232 -3.56 -1.47 0.70
CA PRO A 232 -4.74 -1.96 1.42
C PRO A 232 -4.55 -3.39 1.90
N SER A 233 -5.02 -3.74 3.09
CA SER A 233 -5.23 -5.14 3.47
C SER A 233 -6.19 -5.81 2.49
N PHE A 234 -6.27 -7.13 2.49
CA PHE A 234 -7.18 -7.82 1.58
C PHE A 234 -8.65 -7.42 1.82
N GLY A 235 -9.07 -7.24 3.07
CA GLY A 235 -10.42 -6.76 3.39
C GLY A 235 -10.66 -5.33 2.85
N GLU A 236 -9.71 -4.43 3.02
CA GLU A 236 -9.79 -3.06 2.49
C GLU A 236 -9.83 -3.05 0.95
N LEU A 237 -9.05 -3.90 0.29
CA LEU A 237 -9.05 -4.02 -1.17
C LEU A 237 -10.38 -4.58 -1.69
N ALA A 238 -10.95 -5.55 -0.99
CA ALA A 238 -12.28 -6.09 -1.31
C ALA A 238 -13.38 -5.04 -1.13
N ALA A 239 -13.32 -4.23 -0.07
CA ALA A 239 -14.24 -3.11 0.11
C ALA A 239 -14.10 -2.07 -1.00
N LEU A 240 -12.86 -1.71 -1.37
CA LEU A 240 -12.60 -0.79 -2.48
C LEU A 240 -13.17 -1.28 -3.80
N GLN A 241 -13.02 -2.57 -4.08
CA GLN A 241 -13.50 -3.20 -5.31
C GLN A 241 -15.03 -3.28 -5.37
N ALA A 242 -15.68 -3.46 -4.23
CA ALA A 242 -17.13 -3.52 -4.11
C ALA A 242 -17.80 -2.15 -3.88
N ALA A 243 -17.03 -1.08 -3.71
CA ALA A 243 -17.54 0.24 -3.40
C ALA A 243 -18.49 0.74 -4.52
N PRO A 244 -19.70 1.23 -4.18
CA PRO A 244 -20.66 1.70 -5.18
C PRO A 244 -20.14 2.92 -5.97
N ASN A 245 -19.16 3.63 -5.42
CA ASN A 245 -18.50 4.80 -5.99
C ASN A 245 -17.10 4.50 -6.53
N VAL A 246 -16.74 3.24 -6.78
CA VAL A 246 -15.40 2.86 -7.31
C VAL A 246 -15.03 3.65 -8.58
N GLN A 247 -16.02 4.01 -9.39
CA GLN A 247 -15.85 4.84 -10.59
C GLN A 247 -15.47 6.29 -10.29
N THR A 248 -15.97 6.85 -9.18
CA THR A 248 -15.66 8.21 -8.71
C THR A 248 -14.21 8.32 -8.24
N ILE A 249 -13.64 7.22 -7.71
CA ILE A 249 -12.23 7.15 -7.32
C ILE A 249 -11.32 7.32 -8.54
N GLY A 250 -11.75 6.74 -9.68
CA GLY A 250 -11.13 6.92 -10.99
C GLY A 250 -9.79 6.21 -11.16
N GLY A 251 -9.43 5.95 -12.41
CA GLY A 251 -8.13 5.36 -12.76
C GLY A 251 -7.95 3.90 -12.33
N ILE A 252 -9.01 3.20 -11.91
CA ILE A 252 -8.93 1.78 -11.54
C ILE A 252 -9.15 0.92 -12.79
N ALA A 253 -8.10 0.22 -13.21
CA ALA A 253 -8.12 -0.75 -14.30
C ALA A 253 -8.84 -2.05 -13.91
N GLY A 254 -9.41 -2.75 -14.88
CA GLY A 254 -9.97 -4.10 -14.69
C GLY A 254 -8.89 -5.16 -14.67
N ALA A 255 -7.97 -5.04 -13.70
CA ALA A 255 -6.75 -5.83 -13.57
C ALA A 255 -6.58 -6.34 -12.12
N TYR A 256 -5.53 -7.11 -11.91
CA TYR A 256 -5.12 -7.51 -10.57
C TYR A 256 -4.42 -6.38 -9.82
N TYR A 257 -4.77 -6.24 -8.55
CA TYR A 257 -4.16 -5.32 -7.60
C TYR A 257 -3.62 -6.09 -6.41
N TRP A 258 -2.47 -5.65 -5.89
CA TRP A 258 -1.97 -6.17 -4.65
C TRP A 258 -2.80 -5.68 -3.47
N SER A 259 -3.08 -6.59 -2.54
CA SER A 259 -3.28 -6.22 -1.15
C SER A 259 -1.93 -6.31 -0.42
N SER A 260 -1.81 -5.70 0.75
CA SER A 260 -0.68 -5.85 1.67
C SER A 260 -0.71 -7.17 2.43
N THR A 261 -1.82 -7.91 2.40
CA THR A 261 -1.95 -9.21 3.04
C THR A 261 -1.20 -10.28 2.23
N GLN A 262 -0.13 -10.83 2.78
CA GLN A 262 0.55 -12.00 2.23
C GLN A 262 -0.36 -13.24 2.28
N SER A 263 -0.10 -14.21 1.42
CA SER A 263 -0.82 -15.48 1.47
C SER A 263 -0.13 -16.41 2.46
N ASN A 264 -0.83 -16.81 3.52
CA ASN A 264 -0.34 -17.78 4.51
C ASN A 264 -0.63 -19.24 4.10
N GLY A 265 -1.07 -19.48 2.87
CA GLY A 265 -1.44 -20.81 2.39
C GLY A 265 -0.25 -21.59 1.87
N ASP A 266 -0.20 -22.87 2.24
CA ASP A 266 0.43 -23.93 1.43
C ASP A 266 -0.37 -24.11 0.13
N VAL A 267 -0.43 -23.05 -0.69
CA VAL A 267 -0.95 -23.12 -2.04
C VAL A 267 0.04 -24.00 -2.78
N THR A 268 -0.39 -25.19 -3.20
CA THR A 268 0.48 -26.24 -3.73
C THR A 268 1.52 -25.69 -4.71
N GLY A 269 2.79 -25.66 -4.28
CA GLY A 269 3.93 -25.17 -5.07
C GLY A 269 4.36 -23.71 -4.87
N LEU A 270 3.74 -22.95 -3.95
CA LEU A 270 4.03 -21.53 -3.70
C LEU A 270 4.08 -21.14 -2.21
N ASN A 271 4.49 -22.06 -1.33
CA ASN A 271 4.57 -21.79 0.10
C ASN A 271 5.51 -20.62 0.40
N ASN A 272 5.01 -19.63 1.16
CA ASN A 272 5.72 -18.43 1.60
C ASN A 272 6.14 -17.41 0.51
N THR A 273 5.96 -17.74 -0.77
CA THR A 273 6.38 -16.90 -1.91
C THR A 273 5.22 -16.15 -2.57
N SER A 274 4.03 -16.18 -1.96
CA SER A 274 2.81 -15.58 -2.51
C SER A 274 2.19 -14.49 -1.64
N ALA A 275 1.49 -13.58 -2.29
CA ALA A 275 0.64 -12.56 -1.66
C ALA A 275 -0.76 -12.54 -2.27
N ASN A 276 -1.73 -11.95 -1.56
CA ASN A 276 -3.10 -11.88 -2.05
C ASN A 276 -3.27 -10.72 -3.03
N LYS A 277 -3.84 -11.03 -4.20
CA LYS A 277 -4.30 -10.05 -5.19
C LYS A 277 -5.76 -10.24 -5.51
N LEU A 278 -6.42 -9.14 -5.89
CA LEU A 278 -7.82 -9.13 -6.30
C LEU A 278 -7.92 -8.58 -7.72
N GLN A 279 -8.64 -9.30 -8.58
CA GLN A 279 -9.03 -8.81 -9.89
C GLN A 279 -10.28 -7.95 -9.75
N PHE A 280 -10.16 -6.66 -10.05
CA PHE A 280 -11.27 -5.73 -9.94
C PHE A 280 -12.41 -6.02 -10.94
N LYS A 281 -12.13 -6.43 -12.18
CA LYS A 281 -13.18 -6.73 -13.18
C LYS A 281 -14.03 -7.95 -12.86
N THR A 282 -13.42 -8.98 -12.32
CA THR A 282 -14.06 -10.29 -12.15
C THR A 282 -14.27 -10.65 -10.68
N SER A 283 -13.95 -9.76 -9.75
CA SER A 283 -13.93 -10.02 -8.30
C SER A 283 -13.11 -11.26 -7.93
N THR A 284 -12.16 -11.64 -8.77
CA THR A 284 -11.45 -12.91 -8.61
C THR A 284 -10.26 -12.71 -7.70
N TRP A 285 -10.34 -13.33 -6.53
CA TRP A 285 -9.17 -13.49 -5.67
C TRP A 285 -8.25 -14.57 -6.23
N SER A 286 -6.95 -14.34 -6.15
CA SER A 286 -5.96 -15.39 -6.30
C SER A 286 -4.68 -15.03 -5.56
N PRO A 287 -3.92 -16.01 -5.05
CA PRO A 287 -2.53 -15.78 -4.66
C PRO A 287 -1.69 -15.51 -5.92
N GLY A 288 -0.67 -14.65 -5.78
CA GLY A 288 0.32 -14.44 -6.83
C GLY A 288 1.74 -14.41 -6.25
N GLY A 289 2.71 -14.88 -7.02
CA GLY A 289 4.11 -14.80 -6.64
C GLY A 289 4.54 -13.36 -6.33
N LYS A 290 5.27 -13.17 -5.23
CA LYS A 290 5.61 -11.85 -4.69
C LYS A 290 6.43 -10.98 -5.66
N GLY A 291 7.22 -11.61 -6.55
CA GLY A 291 7.95 -10.92 -7.62
C GLY A 291 7.09 -10.49 -8.83
N SER A 292 5.81 -10.87 -8.90
CA SER A 292 4.95 -10.49 -10.03
C SER A 292 4.44 -9.04 -9.93
N SER A 293 4.35 -8.36 -11.07
CA SER A 293 3.90 -6.98 -11.17
C SER A 293 2.36 -6.87 -11.17
N GLN A 294 1.78 -6.19 -10.18
CA GLN A 294 0.33 -5.91 -10.11
C GLN A 294 0.04 -4.45 -9.77
N GLY A 295 -1.21 -4.02 -9.96
CA GLY A 295 -1.64 -2.66 -9.65
C GLY A 295 -1.53 -2.32 -8.17
N VAL A 296 -1.28 -1.05 -7.87
CA VAL A 296 -1.21 -0.50 -6.51
C VAL A 296 -2.19 0.66 -6.42
N ARG A 297 -3.00 0.69 -5.37
CA ARG A 297 -3.82 1.86 -5.02
C ARG A 297 -3.59 2.17 -3.55
N PRO A 298 -2.97 3.33 -3.21
CA PRO A 298 -2.82 3.72 -1.82
C PRO A 298 -4.18 3.93 -1.17
N VAL A 299 -4.33 3.44 0.07
CA VAL A 299 -5.49 3.69 0.92
C VAL A 299 -5.06 4.18 2.29
N ARG A 300 -5.98 4.83 3.00
CA ARG A 300 -5.77 5.35 4.35
C ARG A 300 -7.03 5.16 5.18
N ALA A 301 -6.86 4.76 6.43
CA ALA A 301 -7.93 4.66 7.42
C ALA A 301 -7.95 5.89 8.32
N PHE A 302 -9.14 6.35 8.71
CA PHE A 302 -9.32 7.50 9.60
C PHE A 302 -10.65 7.50 10.35
#